data_AF-A0A0S7EIW5-F1
#
_entry.id   AF-A0A0S7EIW5-F1
#
_cell.length_a   1.000
_cell.length_b   1.000
_cell.length_c   1.000
_cell.angle_alpha   90.00
_cell.angle_beta   90.00
_cell.angle_gamma   90.00
#
_symmetry.space_group_name_H-M   'P 1'
#
loop_
_entity.id
_entity.type
_entity.pdbx_description
1 polymer ?
#
loop_
_entity_poly.entity_id
_entity_poly.type
_entity_poly.pdbx_seq_one_letter_code
_entity_poly.pdbx_strand_id
1 'polypeptide(L)'
;MEKLASRHAISELCNWISLMESVIEEDEENLKSAVGSNVIQDYLQKYKGFRVDLSCKQLTVDFVNQSVLQISGQDAESKRSDKTDFAERLGAMNRRWQILQACINERIQFLESLLKMWLEYESSVQILKSWMTSQEERLKRKHRIEDLTSVQNALKDCQEMEEQLKEKEKELERVEEQGCALVQNKTDEACAIVMETLQSVNHTWANLDHLIGQLKISLTSVLDQWSLYKRASEEINGYLMEGRYSVSRFRLLTGSLEAVQLQVQSLEDLQEELEKQESSLRKFGAVTHQLLRECHPSVSDSLNNSLKDVNARWTGLLEEIAERLKSSKALLQLWQRYKELHEQSCSSIQLQEEKADQLLKSTCRKDIADEEVSNWIRECSELLRSQVPVQASLQILQELGEQLKQQVDTSAASAVQSDHLSLSQRLAGVEQALNRQLTALQTGVQDYETFNNQLESLGCWLLEAEDALRAQDPNGCTDLTAIQDRMEELKKLMLKFSSMTPELEHLNELGYRLPLNDLEIKRAL
;
A
#
# COMPACT_ATOMS: atom_id res chain seq x y z
N MET A 1 -118.82 13.32 -18.30
CA MET A 1 -117.53 13.82 -18.82
C MET A 1 -116.33 13.16 -18.13
N GLU A 2 -116.34 12.99 -16.80
CA GLU A 2 -115.24 12.38 -16.03
C GLU A 2 -114.82 10.96 -16.48
N LYS A 3 -115.76 10.11 -16.91
CA LYS A 3 -115.46 8.74 -17.42
C LYS A 3 -114.61 8.72 -18.71
N LEU A 4 -114.72 9.72 -19.56
CA LEU A 4 -113.90 9.83 -20.78
C LEU A 4 -112.50 10.38 -20.45
N ALA A 5 -112.44 11.31 -19.49
CA ALA A 5 -111.18 11.87 -18.99
C ALA A 5 -110.32 10.83 -18.27
N SER A 6 -110.90 9.96 -17.43
CA SER A 6 -110.15 8.90 -16.74
C SER A 6 -109.70 7.77 -17.68
N ARG A 7 -110.52 7.39 -18.67
CA ARG A 7 -110.12 6.43 -19.72
C ARG A 7 -108.99 6.98 -20.60
N HIS A 8 -109.05 8.25 -20.96
CA HIS A 8 -107.97 8.91 -21.69
C HIS A 8 -106.69 9.00 -20.86
N ALA A 9 -106.78 9.37 -19.57
CA ALA A 9 -105.65 9.38 -18.65
C ALA A 9 -105.00 8.00 -18.45
N ILE A 10 -105.79 6.90 -18.38
CA ILE A 10 -105.25 5.53 -18.38
C ILE A 10 -104.47 5.24 -19.67
N SER A 11 -105.00 5.63 -20.83
CA SER A 11 -104.32 5.39 -22.11
C SER A 11 -103.00 6.16 -22.20
N GLU A 12 -102.99 7.42 -21.78
CA GLU A 12 -101.79 8.26 -21.73
C GLU A 12 -100.74 7.69 -20.77
N LEU A 13 -101.15 7.27 -19.56
CA LEU A 13 -100.27 6.64 -18.59
C LEU A 13 -99.72 5.30 -19.11
N CYS A 14 -100.56 4.46 -19.72
CA CYS A 14 -100.11 3.21 -20.32
C CYS A 14 -99.10 3.42 -21.45
N ASN A 15 -99.32 4.43 -22.31
CA ASN A 15 -98.38 4.77 -23.39
C ASN A 15 -97.04 5.26 -22.82
N TRP A 16 -97.10 6.14 -21.82
CA TRP A 16 -95.89 6.64 -21.14
C TRP A 16 -95.14 5.52 -20.42
N ILE A 17 -95.84 4.62 -19.72
CA ILE A 17 -95.23 3.44 -19.08
C ILE A 17 -94.56 2.56 -20.13
N SER A 18 -95.21 2.28 -21.27
CA SER A 18 -94.61 1.49 -22.36
C SER A 18 -93.35 2.15 -22.92
N LEU A 19 -93.35 3.49 -23.07
CA LEU A 19 -92.19 4.23 -23.52
C LEU A 19 -91.04 4.14 -22.50
N MET A 20 -91.33 4.32 -21.21
CA MET A 20 -90.33 4.19 -20.16
C MET A 20 -89.77 2.77 -20.04
N GLU A 21 -90.62 1.74 -20.14
CA GLU A 21 -90.17 0.34 -20.17
C GLU A 21 -89.21 0.09 -21.34
N SER A 22 -89.53 0.58 -22.55
CA SER A 22 -88.65 0.47 -23.72
C SER A 22 -87.32 1.20 -23.54
N VAL A 23 -87.33 2.40 -22.95
CA VAL A 23 -86.10 3.18 -22.69
C VAL A 23 -85.22 2.48 -21.66
N ILE A 24 -85.82 1.87 -20.63
CA ILE A 24 -85.08 1.14 -19.59
C ILE A 24 -84.42 -0.12 -20.17
N GLU A 25 -85.12 -0.83 -21.06
CA GLU A 25 -84.58 -2.03 -21.74
C GLU A 25 -83.40 -1.65 -22.66
N GLU A 26 -83.52 -0.57 -23.43
CA GLU A 26 -82.42 -0.05 -24.26
C GLU A 26 -81.22 0.43 -23.41
N ASP A 27 -81.49 1.16 -22.33
CA ASP A 27 -80.46 1.63 -21.40
C ASP A 27 -79.74 0.46 -20.72
N GLU A 28 -80.41 -0.67 -20.47
CA GLU A 28 -79.78 -1.85 -19.87
C GLU A 28 -78.70 -2.47 -20.75
N GLU A 29 -78.94 -2.56 -22.06
CA GLU A 29 -77.93 -3.01 -23.02
C GLU A 29 -76.81 -1.98 -23.18
N ASN A 30 -77.14 -0.69 -23.29
CA ASN A 30 -76.14 0.38 -23.37
C ASN A 30 -75.28 0.48 -22.10
N LEU A 31 -75.83 0.16 -20.93
CA LEU A 31 -75.09 0.17 -19.68
C LEU A 31 -74.02 -0.92 -19.62
N LYS A 32 -74.14 -2.00 -20.41
CA LYS A 32 -73.08 -3.02 -20.54
C LYS A 32 -71.84 -2.48 -21.25
N SER A 33 -71.98 -1.49 -22.12
CA SER A 33 -70.85 -0.83 -22.80
C SER A 33 -70.38 0.45 -22.09
N ALA A 34 -71.11 0.92 -21.07
CA ALA A 34 -70.75 2.11 -20.30
C ALA A 34 -69.49 1.88 -19.43
N VAL A 35 -68.50 2.77 -19.61
CA VAL A 35 -67.20 2.76 -18.92
C VAL A 35 -66.93 4.13 -18.30
N GLY A 36 -66.43 4.13 -17.06
CA GLY A 36 -65.98 5.32 -16.36
C GLY A 36 -67.07 6.03 -15.53
N SER A 37 -66.62 6.71 -14.48
CA SER A 37 -67.49 7.36 -13.50
C SER A 37 -68.43 8.41 -14.11
N ASN A 38 -67.93 9.22 -15.06
CA ASN A 38 -68.71 10.26 -15.73
C ASN A 38 -69.92 9.69 -16.48
N VAL A 39 -69.75 8.61 -17.23
CA VAL A 39 -70.84 7.98 -18.00
C VAL A 39 -71.89 7.41 -17.07
N ILE A 40 -71.48 6.72 -15.99
CA ILE A 40 -72.41 6.18 -15.00
C ILE A 40 -73.13 7.31 -14.24
N GLN A 41 -72.46 8.43 -13.98
CA GLN A 41 -73.07 9.60 -13.38
C GLN A 41 -74.17 10.20 -14.26
N ASP A 42 -73.98 10.26 -15.58
CA ASP A 42 -75.00 10.74 -16.51
C ASP A 42 -76.25 9.85 -16.51
N TYR A 43 -76.08 8.52 -16.54
CA TYR A 43 -77.19 7.58 -16.36
C TYR A 43 -77.88 7.77 -15.01
N LEU A 44 -77.12 7.95 -13.93
CA LEU A 44 -77.69 8.17 -12.61
C LEU A 44 -78.55 9.44 -12.56
N GLN A 45 -78.11 10.53 -13.21
CA GLN A 45 -78.91 11.76 -13.30
C GLN A 45 -80.17 11.55 -14.14
N LYS A 46 -80.09 10.82 -15.27
CA LYS A 46 -81.23 10.46 -16.11
C LYS A 46 -82.31 9.73 -15.29
N TYR A 47 -81.93 8.68 -14.55
CA TYR A 47 -82.88 7.91 -13.73
C TYR A 47 -83.40 8.68 -12.50
N LYS A 48 -82.58 9.56 -11.90
CA LYS A 48 -83.07 10.51 -10.89
C LYS A 48 -84.12 11.45 -11.45
N GLY A 49 -83.98 11.87 -12.72
CA GLY A 49 -85.00 12.58 -13.49
C GLY A 49 -86.28 11.76 -13.65
N PHE A 50 -86.19 10.50 -14.07
CA PHE A 50 -87.35 9.60 -14.18
C PHE A 50 -88.11 9.44 -12.86
N ARG A 51 -87.41 9.40 -11.72
CA ARG A 51 -88.04 9.37 -10.40
C ARG A 51 -88.82 10.65 -10.08
N VAL A 52 -88.34 11.81 -10.54
CA VAL A 52 -89.08 13.07 -10.44
C VAL A 52 -90.33 13.01 -11.32
N ASP A 53 -90.21 12.54 -12.57
CA ASP A 53 -91.34 12.39 -13.49
C ASP A 53 -92.41 11.44 -12.93
N LEU A 54 -92.00 10.31 -12.34
CA LEU A 54 -92.89 9.39 -11.63
C LEU A 54 -93.65 10.12 -10.51
N SER A 55 -92.96 10.92 -9.71
CA SER A 55 -93.57 11.69 -8.61
C SER A 55 -94.59 12.70 -9.13
N CYS A 56 -94.32 13.35 -10.26
CA CYS A 56 -95.26 14.27 -10.90
C CYS A 56 -96.50 13.55 -11.47
N LYS A 57 -96.31 12.37 -12.10
CA LYS A 57 -97.38 11.57 -12.70
C LYS A 57 -98.19 10.77 -11.66
N GLN A 58 -97.69 10.61 -10.43
CA GLN A 58 -98.42 9.98 -9.32
C GLN A 58 -99.78 10.65 -9.08
N LEU A 59 -99.89 11.97 -9.21
CA LEU A 59 -101.16 12.69 -9.08
C LEU A 59 -102.19 12.26 -10.14
N THR A 60 -101.74 11.90 -11.35
CA THR A 60 -102.61 11.39 -12.42
C THR A 60 -103.05 9.95 -12.13
N VAL A 61 -102.14 9.13 -11.61
CA VAL A 61 -102.45 7.77 -11.15
C VAL A 61 -103.48 7.80 -10.02
N ASP A 62 -103.31 8.68 -9.04
CA ASP A 62 -104.24 8.87 -7.92
C ASP A 62 -105.62 9.34 -8.40
N PHE A 63 -105.67 10.31 -9.34
CA PHE A 63 -106.91 10.78 -9.95
C PHE A 63 -107.68 9.64 -10.66
N VAL A 64 -106.97 8.82 -11.44
CA VAL A 64 -107.58 7.68 -12.13
C VAL A 64 -108.06 6.61 -11.13
N ASN A 65 -107.29 6.35 -10.08
CA ASN A 65 -107.66 5.42 -9.01
C ASN A 65 -108.90 5.87 -8.23
N GLN A 66 -109.01 7.16 -7.91
CA GLN A 66 -110.21 7.74 -7.30
C GLN A 66 -111.43 7.69 -8.23
N SER A 67 -111.21 7.81 -9.54
CA SER A 67 -112.29 7.75 -10.54
C SER A 67 -113.00 6.39 -10.56
N VAL A 68 -112.34 5.27 -10.24
CA VAL A 68 -113.00 3.95 -10.10
C VAL A 68 -114.01 3.93 -8.97
N LEU A 69 -113.71 4.58 -7.85
CA LEU A 69 -114.61 4.64 -6.69
C LEU A 69 -115.91 5.36 -7.03
N GLN A 70 -115.87 6.36 -7.93
CA GLN A 70 -117.04 7.12 -8.37
C GLN A 70 -117.90 6.40 -9.43
N ILE A 71 -117.35 5.41 -10.15
CA ILE A 71 -118.08 4.64 -11.18
C ILE A 71 -119.05 3.60 -10.57
N SER A 72 -118.95 3.38 -9.25
CA SER A 72 -119.76 2.43 -8.49
C SER A 72 -121.21 2.87 -8.24
N GLY A 73 -121.59 4.12 -8.55
CA GLY A 73 -122.96 4.63 -8.43
C GLY A 73 -123.76 4.63 -9.75
N GLN A 74 -124.91 3.95 -9.73
CA GLN A 74 -126.07 3.99 -10.67
C GLN A 74 -126.00 3.23 -12.04
N ASP A 75 -126.88 2.22 -12.11
CA ASP A 75 -127.66 1.55 -13.18
C ASP A 75 -127.09 0.96 -14.51
N ALA A 76 -127.78 -0.15 -14.86
CA ALA A 76 -127.89 -0.95 -16.10
C ALA A 76 -126.88 -2.10 -16.36
N GLU A 77 -127.42 -3.33 -16.45
CA GLU A 77 -126.76 -4.58 -16.85
C GLU A 77 -126.05 -4.51 -18.22
N SER A 78 -126.44 -3.57 -19.09
CA SER A 78 -125.78 -3.30 -20.38
C SER A 78 -124.37 -2.70 -20.26
N LYS A 79 -123.92 -2.27 -19.07
CA LYS A 79 -122.60 -1.65 -18.83
C LYS A 79 -121.66 -2.50 -17.97
N ARG A 80 -122.00 -3.75 -17.68
CA ARG A 80 -121.17 -4.64 -16.84
C ARG A 80 -119.83 -4.94 -17.50
N SER A 81 -119.83 -5.23 -18.81
CA SER A 81 -118.63 -5.47 -19.62
C SER A 81 -117.66 -4.28 -19.58
N ASP A 82 -118.17 -3.06 -19.82
CA ASP A 82 -117.39 -1.82 -19.82
C ASP A 82 -116.80 -1.44 -18.45
N LYS A 83 -117.44 -1.86 -17.35
CA LYS A 83 -116.96 -1.66 -15.99
C LYS A 83 -115.85 -2.67 -15.66
N THR A 84 -116.01 -3.92 -16.06
CA THR A 84 -114.98 -4.96 -15.91
C THR A 84 -113.73 -4.62 -16.72
N ASP A 85 -113.87 -4.25 -18.00
CA ASP A 85 -112.75 -3.84 -18.87
C ASP A 85 -111.99 -2.63 -18.29
N PHE A 86 -112.70 -1.63 -17.74
CA PHE A 86 -112.06 -0.49 -17.09
C PHE A 86 -111.27 -0.88 -15.84
N ALA A 87 -111.83 -1.75 -14.99
CA ALA A 87 -111.17 -2.23 -13.78
C ALA A 87 -109.95 -3.10 -14.10
N GLU A 88 -110.02 -3.95 -15.12
CA GLU A 88 -108.90 -4.76 -15.61
C GLU A 88 -107.78 -3.88 -16.17
N ARG A 89 -108.11 -2.90 -17.02
CA ARG A 89 -107.14 -1.95 -17.57
C ARG A 89 -106.47 -1.13 -16.48
N LEU A 90 -107.24 -0.66 -15.49
CA LEU A 90 -106.68 0.07 -14.36
C LEU A 90 -105.79 -0.82 -13.50
N GLY A 91 -106.22 -2.06 -13.20
CA GLY A 91 -105.42 -3.02 -12.45
C GLY A 91 -104.10 -3.36 -13.15
N ALA A 92 -104.13 -3.56 -14.47
CA ALA A 92 -102.95 -3.79 -15.29
C ALA A 92 -102.02 -2.55 -15.31
N MET A 93 -102.58 -1.35 -15.48
CA MET A 93 -101.83 -0.09 -15.43
C MET A 93 -101.15 0.11 -14.07
N ASN A 94 -101.88 -0.06 -12.97
CA ASN A 94 -101.33 0.08 -11.62
C ASN A 94 -100.24 -0.94 -11.33
N ARG A 95 -100.41 -2.18 -11.78
CA ARG A 95 -99.37 -3.20 -11.65
C ARG A 95 -98.10 -2.79 -12.39
N ARG A 96 -98.22 -2.36 -13.65
CA ARG A 96 -97.07 -1.88 -14.44
C ARG A 96 -96.44 -0.64 -13.84
N TRP A 97 -97.25 0.29 -13.31
CA TRP A 97 -96.77 1.48 -12.60
C TRP A 97 -95.91 1.12 -11.38
N GLN A 98 -96.37 0.19 -10.54
CA GLN A 98 -95.60 -0.26 -9.37
C GLN A 98 -94.31 -0.97 -9.77
N ILE A 99 -94.35 -1.81 -10.82
CA ILE A 99 -93.15 -2.47 -11.37
C ILE A 99 -92.16 -1.42 -11.90
N LEU A 100 -92.63 -0.43 -12.65
CA LEU A 100 -91.80 0.64 -13.20
C LEU A 100 -91.16 1.47 -12.08
N GLN A 101 -91.92 1.83 -11.04
CA GLN A 101 -91.40 2.55 -9.87
C GLN A 101 -90.35 1.73 -9.11
N ALA A 102 -90.56 0.43 -8.92
CA ALA A 102 -89.58 -0.46 -8.33
C ALA A 102 -88.31 -0.54 -9.20
N CYS A 103 -88.47 -0.77 -10.50
CA CYS A 103 -87.38 -0.88 -11.46
C CYS A 103 -86.51 0.39 -11.52
N ILE A 104 -87.11 1.59 -11.56
CA ILE A 104 -86.37 2.85 -11.55
C ILE A 104 -85.60 3.02 -10.23
N ASN A 105 -86.20 2.71 -9.08
CA ASN A 105 -85.52 2.83 -7.79
C ASN A 105 -84.37 1.82 -7.63
N GLU A 106 -84.57 0.57 -8.03
CA GLU A 106 -83.53 -0.47 -8.06
C GLU A 106 -82.39 -0.06 -8.99
N ARG A 107 -82.70 0.51 -10.17
CA ARG A 107 -81.69 1.00 -11.10
C ARG A 107 -80.90 2.18 -10.54
N ILE A 108 -81.54 3.11 -9.84
CA ILE A 108 -80.84 4.21 -9.16
C ILE A 108 -79.86 3.64 -8.12
N GLN A 109 -80.29 2.69 -7.28
CA GLN A 109 -79.42 2.07 -6.28
C GLN A 109 -78.24 1.34 -6.92
N PHE A 110 -78.49 0.60 -8.00
CA PHE A 110 -77.46 -0.05 -8.78
C PHE A 110 -76.44 0.95 -9.35
N LEU A 111 -76.92 2.02 -10.00
CA LEU A 111 -76.08 3.06 -10.58
C LEU A 111 -75.28 3.84 -9.51
N GLU A 112 -75.84 4.05 -8.32
CA GLU A 112 -75.12 4.66 -7.18
C GLU A 112 -73.98 3.76 -6.69
N SER A 113 -74.22 2.45 -6.57
CA SER A 113 -73.18 1.48 -6.20
C SER A 113 -72.10 1.38 -7.28
N LEU A 114 -72.50 1.30 -8.56
CA LEU A 114 -71.58 1.20 -9.68
C LEU A 114 -70.74 2.47 -9.82
N LEU A 115 -71.34 3.65 -9.66
CA LEU A 115 -70.61 4.93 -9.67
C LEU A 115 -69.56 4.97 -8.56
N LYS A 116 -69.91 4.52 -7.35
CA LYS A 116 -68.97 4.42 -6.24
C LYS A 116 -67.78 3.51 -6.58
N MET A 117 -68.03 2.34 -7.16
CA MET A 117 -66.96 1.43 -7.59
C MET A 117 -66.05 2.06 -8.65
N TRP A 118 -66.60 2.76 -9.65
CA TRP A 118 -65.81 3.47 -10.65
C TRP A 118 -64.94 4.58 -10.05
N LEU A 119 -65.51 5.39 -9.15
CA LEU A 119 -64.77 6.46 -8.48
C LEU A 119 -63.62 5.91 -7.63
N GLU A 120 -63.86 4.82 -6.89
CA GLU A 120 -62.83 4.16 -6.09
C GLU A 120 -61.71 3.57 -6.96
N TYR A 121 -62.06 2.91 -8.07
CA TYR A 121 -61.11 2.36 -9.03
C TYR A 121 -60.27 3.46 -9.69
N GLU A 122 -60.91 4.47 -10.29
CA GLU A 122 -60.23 5.57 -10.97
C GLU A 122 -59.31 6.34 -10.01
N SER A 123 -59.78 6.63 -8.79
CA SER A 123 -58.96 7.26 -7.75
C SER A 123 -57.76 6.40 -7.38
N SER A 124 -57.95 5.09 -7.22
CA SER A 124 -56.86 4.17 -6.85
C SER A 124 -55.80 4.06 -7.94
N VAL A 125 -56.23 3.96 -9.21
CA VAL A 125 -55.35 3.98 -10.38
C VAL A 125 -54.55 5.28 -10.43
N GLN A 126 -55.19 6.44 -10.22
CA GLN A 126 -54.49 7.73 -10.26
C GLN A 126 -53.46 7.88 -9.13
N ILE A 127 -53.82 7.48 -7.90
CA ILE A 127 -52.89 7.49 -6.76
C ILE A 127 -51.67 6.62 -7.08
N LEU A 128 -51.89 5.39 -7.57
CA LEU A 128 -50.80 4.46 -7.89
C LEU A 128 -49.92 5.00 -9.02
N LYS A 129 -50.50 5.52 -10.10
CA LYS A 129 -49.75 6.17 -11.20
C LYS A 129 -48.90 7.34 -10.70
N SER A 130 -49.47 8.23 -9.88
CA SER A 130 -48.75 9.38 -9.33
C SER A 130 -47.55 8.97 -8.46
N TRP A 131 -47.73 7.92 -7.65
CA TRP A 131 -46.66 7.36 -6.83
C TRP A 131 -45.57 6.73 -7.70
N MET A 132 -45.94 5.92 -8.70
CA MET A 132 -44.99 5.32 -9.63
C MET A 132 -44.16 6.37 -10.36
N THR A 133 -44.79 7.44 -10.88
CA THR A 133 -44.07 8.57 -11.51
C THR A 133 -43.08 9.22 -10.55
N SER A 134 -43.43 9.39 -9.26
CA SER A 134 -42.50 9.92 -8.26
C SER A 134 -41.29 8.99 -8.03
N GLN A 135 -41.48 7.67 -8.06
CA GLN A 135 -40.37 6.71 -7.93
C GLN A 135 -39.49 6.70 -9.19
N GLU A 136 -40.07 6.79 -10.38
CA GLU A 136 -39.31 6.93 -11.64
C GLU A 136 -38.43 8.19 -11.62
N GLU A 137 -38.95 9.32 -11.15
CA GLU A 137 -38.17 10.55 -11.00
C GLU A 137 -37.06 10.43 -9.94
N ARG A 138 -37.29 9.67 -8.86
CA ARG A 138 -36.27 9.37 -7.86
C ARG A 138 -35.14 8.53 -8.47
N LEU A 139 -35.46 7.50 -9.28
CA LEU A 139 -34.49 6.67 -9.99
C LEU A 139 -33.66 7.44 -11.02
N LYS A 140 -34.23 8.46 -11.68
CA LYS A 140 -33.52 9.33 -12.62
C LYS A 140 -32.42 10.17 -11.95
N ARG A 141 -32.49 10.40 -10.64
CA ARG A 141 -31.44 11.11 -9.90
C ARG A 141 -30.21 10.21 -9.78
N LYS A 142 -29.16 10.55 -10.52
CA LYS A 142 -27.89 9.82 -10.47
C LYS A 142 -27.24 9.96 -9.10
N HIS A 143 -26.93 8.83 -8.46
CA HIS A 143 -26.13 8.78 -7.24
C HIS A 143 -24.70 9.26 -7.53
N ARG A 144 -24.20 10.20 -6.72
CA ARG A 144 -22.77 10.58 -6.73
C ARG A 144 -22.02 9.61 -5.84
N ILE A 145 -21.49 8.57 -6.46
CA ILE A 145 -20.66 7.58 -5.79
C ILE A 145 -19.22 8.10 -5.80
N GLU A 146 -18.72 8.52 -4.64
CA GLU A 146 -17.37 9.10 -4.45
C GLU A 146 -16.47 8.23 -3.58
N ASP A 147 -17.04 7.45 -2.67
CA ASP A 147 -16.33 6.57 -1.77
C ASP A 147 -17.22 5.37 -1.33
N LEU A 148 -16.65 4.48 -0.52
CA LEU A 148 -17.36 3.32 0.02
C LEU A 148 -18.64 3.70 0.78
N THR A 149 -18.63 4.82 1.51
CA THR A 149 -19.78 5.25 2.32
C THR A 149 -20.94 5.74 1.44
N SER A 150 -20.62 6.45 0.37
CA SER A 150 -21.60 6.92 -0.60
C SER A 150 -22.30 5.77 -1.33
N VAL A 151 -21.59 4.68 -1.65
CA VAL A 151 -22.21 3.47 -2.23
C VAL A 151 -23.12 2.78 -1.23
N GLN A 152 -22.69 2.65 0.03
CA GLN A 152 -23.50 2.05 1.08
C GLN A 152 -24.80 2.82 1.30
N ASN A 153 -24.73 4.15 1.28
CA ASN A 153 -25.91 5.02 1.39
C ASN A 153 -26.83 4.84 0.17
N ALA A 154 -26.28 4.85 -1.06
CA ALA A 154 -27.06 4.62 -2.26
C ALA A 154 -27.74 3.23 -2.26
N LEU A 155 -27.05 2.19 -1.77
CA LEU A 155 -27.61 0.85 -1.66
C LEU A 155 -28.74 0.80 -0.62
N LYS A 156 -28.59 1.51 0.51
CA LYS A 156 -29.64 1.63 1.52
C LYS A 156 -30.87 2.35 0.97
N ASP A 157 -30.67 3.44 0.23
CA ASP A 157 -31.77 4.16 -0.44
C ASP A 157 -32.47 3.25 -1.47
N CYS A 158 -31.72 2.40 -2.18
CA CYS A 158 -32.28 1.41 -3.10
C CYS A 158 -33.08 0.31 -2.38
N GLN A 159 -32.60 -0.16 -1.23
CA GLN A 159 -33.31 -1.12 -0.40
C GLN A 159 -34.61 -0.53 0.17
N GLU A 160 -34.59 0.74 0.56
CA GLU A 160 -35.80 1.45 0.97
C GLU A 160 -36.82 1.55 -0.18
N MET A 161 -36.37 1.80 -1.42
CA MET A 161 -37.26 1.78 -2.59
C MET A 161 -37.86 0.40 -2.84
N GLU A 162 -37.08 -0.68 -2.70
CA GLU A 162 -37.60 -2.07 -2.81
C GLU A 162 -38.64 -2.37 -1.72
N GLU A 163 -38.42 -1.91 -0.49
CA GLU A 163 -39.37 -2.12 0.62
C GLU A 163 -40.68 -1.36 0.36
N GLN A 164 -40.59 -0.08 -0.05
CA GLN A 164 -41.76 0.71 -0.45
C GLN A 164 -42.52 0.07 -1.62
N LEU A 165 -41.83 -0.54 -2.57
CA LEU A 165 -42.46 -1.27 -3.67
C LEU A 165 -43.23 -2.49 -3.16
N LYS A 166 -42.64 -3.30 -2.28
CA LYS A 166 -43.34 -4.45 -1.66
C LYS A 166 -44.56 -4.02 -0.84
N GLU A 167 -44.47 -2.91 -0.10
CA GLU A 167 -45.62 -2.39 0.63
C GLU A 167 -46.75 -1.94 -0.30
N LYS A 168 -46.42 -1.38 -1.46
CA LYS A 168 -47.37 -0.89 -2.47
C LYS A 168 -47.96 -1.99 -3.35
N GLU A 169 -47.39 -3.19 -3.37
CA GLU A 169 -47.87 -4.33 -4.15
C GLU A 169 -49.33 -4.68 -3.82
N LYS A 170 -49.71 -4.59 -2.54
CA LYS A 170 -51.10 -4.81 -2.11
C LYS A 170 -52.09 -3.82 -2.69
N GLU A 171 -51.66 -2.58 -2.93
CA GLU A 171 -52.51 -1.55 -3.56
C GLU A 171 -52.66 -1.80 -5.07
N LEU A 172 -51.63 -2.39 -5.71
CA LEU A 172 -51.72 -2.86 -7.09
C LEU A 172 -52.72 -4.01 -7.20
N GLU A 173 -52.60 -5.05 -6.36
CA GLU A 173 -53.54 -6.18 -6.31
C GLU A 173 -54.99 -5.69 -6.10
N ARG A 174 -55.20 -4.74 -5.19
CA ARG A 174 -56.52 -4.13 -4.96
C ARG A 174 -57.07 -3.42 -6.20
N VAL A 175 -56.23 -2.69 -6.95
CA VAL A 175 -56.63 -2.04 -8.21
C VAL A 175 -57.03 -3.07 -9.27
N GLU A 176 -56.31 -4.20 -9.35
CA GLU A 176 -56.64 -5.30 -10.25
C GLU A 176 -57.97 -5.97 -9.88
N GLU A 177 -58.21 -6.23 -8.59
CA GLU A 177 -59.48 -6.77 -8.09
C GLU A 177 -60.64 -5.83 -8.40
N GLN A 178 -60.47 -4.52 -8.17
CA GLN A 178 -61.48 -3.51 -8.49
C GLN A 178 -61.77 -3.44 -9.99
N GLY A 179 -60.73 -3.48 -10.83
CA GLY A 179 -60.88 -3.49 -12.28
C GLY A 179 -61.61 -4.76 -12.77
N CYS A 180 -61.22 -5.93 -12.25
CA CYS A 180 -61.89 -7.20 -12.53
C CYS A 180 -63.37 -7.19 -12.12
N ALA A 181 -63.70 -6.60 -10.97
CA ALA A 181 -65.09 -6.47 -10.51
C ALA A 181 -65.93 -5.55 -11.42
N LEU A 182 -65.36 -4.47 -11.95
CA LEU A 182 -66.05 -3.51 -12.82
C LEU A 182 -66.40 -4.06 -14.20
N VAL A 183 -65.62 -5.03 -14.70
CA VAL A 183 -65.83 -5.65 -16.02
C VAL A 183 -66.76 -6.87 -15.97
N GLN A 184 -67.20 -7.31 -14.79
CA GLN A 184 -68.16 -8.41 -14.67
C GLN A 184 -69.47 -8.04 -15.38
N ASN A 185 -69.87 -8.84 -16.37
CA ASN A 185 -71.10 -8.66 -17.17
C ASN A 185 -71.11 -7.38 -18.04
N LYS A 186 -69.95 -6.89 -18.47
CA LYS A 186 -69.79 -5.80 -19.45
C LYS A 186 -69.55 -6.34 -20.87
N THR A 187 -69.67 -5.48 -21.89
CA THR A 187 -69.30 -5.85 -23.27
C THR A 187 -67.79 -6.01 -23.42
N ASP A 188 -67.35 -6.72 -24.45
CA ASP A 188 -65.93 -6.95 -24.71
C ASP A 188 -65.15 -5.63 -24.91
N GLU A 189 -65.75 -4.61 -25.54
CA GLU A 189 -65.11 -3.30 -25.72
C GLU A 189 -64.93 -2.57 -24.39
N ALA A 190 -65.93 -2.62 -23.50
CA ALA A 190 -65.85 -2.03 -22.17
C ALA A 190 -64.80 -2.74 -21.30
N CYS A 191 -64.74 -4.06 -21.39
CA CYS A 191 -63.71 -4.87 -20.75
C CYS A 191 -62.31 -4.48 -21.25
N ALA A 192 -62.14 -4.28 -22.57
CA ALA A 192 -60.86 -3.95 -23.17
C ALA A 192 -60.26 -2.64 -22.62
N ILE A 193 -61.07 -1.61 -22.39
CA ILE A 193 -60.60 -0.32 -21.86
C ILE A 193 -60.02 -0.47 -20.44
N VAL A 194 -60.75 -1.15 -19.54
CA VAL A 194 -60.28 -1.39 -18.17
C VAL A 194 -59.02 -2.26 -18.18
N MET A 195 -59.00 -3.30 -19.02
CA MET A 195 -57.84 -4.18 -19.16
C MET A 195 -56.62 -3.46 -19.71
N GLU A 196 -56.77 -2.55 -20.68
CA GLU A 196 -55.67 -1.70 -21.18
C GLU A 196 -55.11 -0.82 -20.06
N THR A 197 -55.99 -0.27 -19.21
CA THR A 197 -55.56 0.54 -18.07
C THR A 197 -54.78 -0.28 -17.05
N LEU A 198 -55.25 -1.50 -16.72
CA LEU A 198 -54.55 -2.44 -15.84
C LEU A 198 -53.23 -2.89 -16.43
N GLN A 199 -53.19 -3.21 -17.72
CA GLN A 199 -51.95 -3.57 -18.43
C GLN A 199 -50.93 -2.44 -18.39
N SER A 200 -51.36 -1.20 -18.58
CA SER A 200 -50.49 -0.02 -18.48
C SER A 200 -49.89 0.12 -17.08
N VAL A 201 -50.72 0.01 -16.03
CA VAL A 201 -50.28 0.09 -14.63
C VAL A 201 -49.30 -1.05 -14.29
N ASN A 202 -49.64 -2.29 -14.66
CA ASN A 202 -48.77 -3.44 -14.46
C ASN A 202 -47.45 -3.34 -15.21
N HIS A 203 -47.48 -2.82 -16.43
CA HIS A 203 -46.26 -2.60 -17.20
C HIS A 203 -45.35 -1.57 -16.51
N THR A 204 -45.89 -0.45 -16.04
CA THR A 204 -45.11 0.55 -15.30
C THR A 204 -44.56 0.00 -13.98
N TRP A 205 -45.34 -0.83 -13.28
CA TRP A 205 -44.91 -1.50 -12.06
C TRP A 205 -43.75 -2.46 -12.32
N ALA A 206 -43.89 -3.36 -13.29
CA ALA A 206 -42.86 -4.32 -13.67
C ALA A 206 -41.58 -3.63 -14.13
N ASN A 207 -41.70 -2.51 -14.86
CA ASN A 207 -40.55 -1.71 -15.25
C ASN A 207 -39.85 -1.07 -14.03
N LEU A 208 -40.60 -0.53 -13.07
CA LEU A 208 -40.05 0.01 -11.83
C LEU A 208 -39.32 -1.05 -11.01
N ASP A 209 -39.96 -2.21 -10.78
CA ASP A 209 -39.34 -3.35 -10.09
C ASP A 209 -38.04 -3.77 -10.77
N HIS A 210 -38.07 -3.90 -12.11
CA HIS A 210 -36.91 -4.25 -12.90
C HIS A 210 -35.77 -3.22 -12.76
N LEU A 211 -36.07 -1.92 -12.87
CA LEU A 211 -35.07 -0.86 -12.77
C LEU A 211 -34.47 -0.76 -11.36
N ILE A 212 -35.28 -0.94 -10.31
CA ILE A 212 -34.79 -0.99 -8.92
C ILE A 212 -33.89 -2.21 -8.73
N GLY A 213 -34.28 -3.38 -9.24
CA GLY A 213 -33.48 -4.59 -9.21
C GLY A 213 -32.14 -4.42 -9.94
N GLN A 214 -32.15 -3.84 -11.14
CA GLN A 214 -30.93 -3.52 -11.89
C GLN A 214 -30.02 -2.54 -11.14
N LEU A 215 -30.60 -1.48 -10.55
CA LEU A 215 -29.85 -0.51 -9.75
C LEU A 215 -29.19 -1.18 -8.56
N LYS A 216 -29.89 -2.06 -7.84
CA LYS A 216 -29.35 -2.82 -6.72
C LYS A 216 -28.19 -3.72 -7.13
N ILE A 217 -28.32 -4.47 -8.22
CA ILE A 217 -27.24 -5.31 -8.75
C ILE A 217 -26.02 -4.45 -9.08
N SER A 218 -26.24 -3.33 -9.78
CA SER A 218 -25.17 -2.38 -10.13
C SER A 218 -24.49 -1.79 -8.89
N LEU A 219 -25.25 -1.30 -7.91
CA LEU A 219 -24.72 -0.74 -6.67
C LEU A 219 -23.96 -1.78 -5.82
N THR A 220 -24.44 -3.02 -5.80
CA THR A 220 -23.75 -4.14 -5.12
C THR A 220 -22.41 -4.43 -5.80
N SER A 221 -22.38 -4.51 -7.13
CA SER A 221 -21.13 -4.67 -7.89
C SER A 221 -20.15 -3.55 -7.60
N VAL A 222 -20.61 -2.29 -7.61
CA VAL A 222 -19.76 -1.13 -7.32
C VAL A 222 -19.26 -1.18 -5.86
N LEU A 223 -20.09 -1.59 -4.91
CA LEU A 223 -19.69 -1.78 -3.51
C LEU A 223 -18.57 -2.82 -3.37
N ASP A 224 -18.71 -3.94 -4.06
CA ASP A 224 -17.71 -5.00 -4.08
C ASP A 224 -16.38 -4.47 -4.65
N GLN A 225 -16.42 -3.71 -5.75
CA GLN A 225 -15.22 -3.08 -6.32
C GLN A 225 -14.54 -2.11 -5.35
N TRP A 226 -15.32 -1.27 -4.65
CA TRP A 226 -14.77 -0.37 -3.64
C TRP A 226 -14.16 -1.12 -2.46
N SER A 227 -14.76 -2.24 -2.05
CA SER A 227 -14.21 -3.10 -0.99
C SER A 227 -12.91 -3.78 -1.41
N LEU A 228 -12.83 -4.24 -2.66
CA LEU A 228 -11.63 -4.82 -3.26
C LEU A 228 -10.51 -3.78 -3.35
N TYR A 229 -10.84 -2.56 -3.78
CA TYR A 229 -9.89 -1.46 -3.86
C TYR A 229 -9.34 -1.10 -2.49
N LYS A 230 -10.21 -0.95 -1.49
CA LYS A 230 -9.81 -0.62 -0.12
C LYS A 230 -8.83 -1.66 0.43
N ARG A 231 -9.18 -2.95 0.30
CA ARG A 231 -8.33 -4.05 0.74
C ARG A 231 -6.99 -4.10 -0.02
N ALA A 232 -6.99 -3.94 -1.35
CA ALA A 232 -5.77 -3.92 -2.14
C ALA A 232 -4.88 -2.70 -1.81
N SER A 233 -5.51 -1.56 -1.53
CA SER A 233 -4.83 -0.33 -1.10
C SER A 233 -4.18 -0.49 0.28
N GLU A 234 -4.88 -1.09 1.24
CA GLU A 234 -4.35 -1.39 2.57
C GLU A 234 -3.18 -2.38 2.49
N GLU A 235 -3.32 -3.44 1.70
CA GLU A 235 -2.31 -4.46 1.45
C GLU A 235 -1.01 -3.84 0.89
N ILE A 236 -1.08 -3.07 -0.21
CA ILE A 236 0.10 -2.47 -0.82
C ILE A 236 0.74 -1.39 0.06
N ASN A 237 -0.08 -0.60 0.78
CA ASN A 237 0.45 0.38 1.73
C ASN A 237 1.13 -0.28 2.92
N GLY A 238 0.66 -1.46 3.35
CA GLY A 238 1.32 -2.29 4.35
C GLY A 238 2.73 -2.69 3.91
N TYR A 239 2.88 -3.28 2.72
CA TYR A 239 4.19 -3.64 2.17
C TYR A 239 5.12 -2.43 2.00
N LEU A 240 4.60 -1.29 1.53
CA LEU A 240 5.38 -0.06 1.44
C LEU A 240 5.86 0.42 2.82
N MET A 241 5.02 0.35 3.85
CA MET A 241 5.39 0.75 5.21
C MET A 241 6.45 -0.18 5.80
N GLU A 242 6.24 -1.50 5.71
CA GLU A 242 7.18 -2.51 6.21
C GLU A 242 8.53 -2.45 5.49
N GLY A 243 8.53 -2.25 4.18
CA GLY A 243 9.75 -2.07 3.39
C GLY A 243 10.51 -0.81 3.81
N ARG A 244 9.83 0.33 3.95
CA ARG A 244 10.45 1.59 4.40
C ARG A 244 11.02 1.48 5.82
N TYR A 245 10.30 0.79 6.71
CA TYR A 245 10.78 0.51 8.06
C TYR A 245 12.04 -0.36 8.04
N SER A 246 12.04 -1.42 7.23
CA SER A 246 13.18 -2.35 7.10
C SER A 246 14.43 -1.64 6.55
N VAL A 247 14.30 -0.85 5.49
CA VAL A 247 15.40 -0.03 4.95
C VAL A 247 15.97 0.91 5.99
N SER A 248 15.10 1.54 6.80
CA SER A 248 15.53 2.45 7.88
C SER A 248 16.32 1.71 8.96
N ARG A 249 15.88 0.50 9.33
CA ARG A 249 16.55 -0.33 10.34
C ARG A 249 17.92 -0.82 9.89
N PHE A 250 18.06 -1.23 8.62
CA PHE A 250 19.31 -1.78 8.09
C PHE A 250 20.41 -0.74 7.93
N ARG A 251 20.10 0.56 7.94
CA ARG A 251 21.08 1.66 7.83
C ARG A 251 22.15 1.64 8.93
N LEU A 252 21.92 0.98 10.06
CA LEU A 252 22.78 1.02 11.24
C LEU A 252 23.91 -0.04 11.24
N LEU A 253 24.00 -0.89 10.23
CA LEU A 253 24.83 -2.10 10.24
C LEU A 253 26.16 -1.96 9.48
N THR A 254 26.91 -0.88 9.73
CA THR A 254 28.16 -0.59 9.00
C THR A 254 29.45 -0.86 9.79
N GLY A 255 29.35 -1.14 11.09
CA GLY A 255 30.48 -1.07 12.03
C GLY A 255 31.45 -2.25 12.05
N SER A 256 31.13 -3.36 11.39
CA SER A 256 32.03 -4.51 11.27
C SER A 256 31.78 -5.27 9.96
N LEU A 257 32.70 -6.17 9.62
CA LEU A 257 32.56 -7.05 8.46
C LEU A 257 31.26 -7.87 8.56
N GLU A 258 31.00 -8.46 9.72
CA GLU A 258 29.82 -9.30 9.98
C GLU A 258 28.53 -8.48 9.94
N ALA A 259 28.55 -7.25 10.48
CA ALA A 259 27.41 -6.35 10.42
C ALA A 259 27.04 -5.99 8.97
N VAL A 260 28.05 -5.67 8.15
CA VAL A 260 27.83 -5.33 6.73
C VAL A 260 27.38 -6.56 5.93
N GLN A 261 27.89 -7.76 6.24
CA GLN A 261 27.39 -9.02 5.64
C GLN A 261 25.90 -9.21 5.95
N LEU A 262 25.50 -9.07 7.21
CA LEU A 262 24.09 -9.14 7.61
C LEU A 262 23.25 -8.06 6.93
N GLN A 263 23.79 -6.86 6.74
CA GLN A 263 23.12 -5.78 6.03
C GLN A 263 22.87 -6.13 4.56
N VAL A 264 23.88 -6.65 3.85
CA VAL A 264 23.75 -7.10 2.46
C VAL A 264 22.68 -8.19 2.35
N GLN A 265 22.79 -9.24 3.16
CA GLN A 265 21.84 -10.35 3.15
C GLN A 265 20.41 -9.86 3.43
N SER A 266 20.22 -9.04 4.47
CA SER A 266 18.90 -8.52 4.82
C SER A 266 18.28 -7.62 3.74
N LEU A 267 19.11 -6.89 2.99
CA LEU A 267 18.66 -6.06 1.87
C LEU A 267 18.31 -6.92 0.64
N GLU A 268 19.05 -8.00 0.38
CA GLU A 268 18.73 -8.98 -0.68
C GLU A 268 17.41 -9.70 -0.37
N ASP A 269 17.23 -10.18 0.86
CA ASP A 269 16.00 -10.81 1.31
C ASP A 269 14.82 -9.84 1.18
N LEU A 270 14.99 -8.57 1.60
CA LEU A 270 13.95 -7.55 1.47
C LEU A 270 13.60 -7.27 0.00
N GLN A 271 14.60 -7.21 -0.88
CA GLN A 271 14.39 -7.01 -2.31
C GLN A 271 13.57 -8.17 -2.88
N GLU A 272 13.94 -9.42 -2.58
CA GLU A 272 13.22 -10.61 -3.03
C GLU A 272 11.77 -10.63 -2.51
N GLU A 273 11.56 -10.29 -1.24
CA GLU A 273 10.21 -10.23 -0.66
C GLU A 273 9.34 -9.17 -1.34
N LEU A 274 9.88 -7.98 -1.65
CA LEU A 274 9.12 -6.97 -2.39
C LEU A 274 8.84 -7.40 -3.83
N GLU A 275 9.79 -8.04 -4.50
CA GLU A 275 9.58 -8.60 -5.85
C GLU A 275 8.45 -9.63 -5.87
N LYS A 276 8.33 -10.48 -4.84
CA LYS A 276 7.18 -11.41 -4.69
C LYS A 276 5.83 -10.69 -4.60
N GLN A 277 5.79 -9.49 -4.00
CA GLN A 277 4.57 -8.69 -3.85
C GLN A 277 4.23 -7.82 -5.06
N GLU A 278 5.00 -7.88 -6.16
CA GLU A 278 4.70 -7.14 -7.40
C GLU A 278 3.30 -7.50 -7.95
N SER A 279 2.86 -8.74 -7.73
CA SER A 279 1.50 -9.18 -8.08
C SER A 279 0.41 -8.40 -7.34
N SER A 280 0.63 -8.02 -6.08
CA SER A 280 -0.30 -7.21 -5.28
C SER A 280 -0.34 -5.76 -5.78
N LEU A 281 0.78 -5.20 -6.26
CA LEU A 281 0.79 -3.90 -6.95
C LEU A 281 -0.04 -3.95 -8.24
N ARG A 282 0.14 -5.00 -9.06
CA ARG A 282 -0.65 -5.20 -10.28
C ARG A 282 -2.14 -5.36 -9.98
N LYS A 283 -2.49 -6.10 -8.93
CA LYS A 283 -3.87 -6.24 -8.43
C LYS A 283 -4.46 -4.90 -8.01
N PHE A 284 -3.74 -4.09 -7.24
CA PHE A 284 -4.17 -2.74 -6.87
C PHE A 284 -4.43 -1.87 -8.10
N GLY A 285 -3.53 -1.89 -9.08
CA GLY A 285 -3.72 -1.18 -10.36
C GLY A 285 -4.94 -1.66 -11.14
N ALA A 286 -5.12 -2.98 -11.26
CA ALA A 286 -6.26 -3.57 -11.98
C ALA A 286 -7.61 -3.18 -11.35
N VAL A 287 -7.73 -3.29 -10.03
CA VAL A 287 -8.96 -2.91 -9.31
C VAL A 287 -9.22 -1.41 -9.40
N THR A 288 -8.17 -0.58 -9.34
CA THR A 288 -8.30 0.87 -9.52
C THR A 288 -8.82 1.21 -10.92
N HIS A 289 -8.30 0.56 -11.96
CA HIS A 289 -8.79 0.73 -13.33
C HIS A 289 -10.21 0.22 -13.53
N GLN A 290 -10.60 -0.85 -12.84
CA GLN A 290 -11.98 -1.33 -12.86
C GLN A 290 -12.93 -0.31 -12.25
N LEU A 291 -12.60 0.24 -11.07
CA LEU A 291 -13.38 1.32 -10.45
C LEU A 291 -13.49 2.55 -11.34
N LEU A 292 -12.41 2.94 -12.03
CA LEU A 292 -12.43 4.06 -12.98
C LEU A 292 -13.40 3.87 -14.16
N ARG A 293 -13.72 2.63 -14.53
CA ARG A 293 -14.69 2.33 -15.59
C ARG A 293 -16.14 2.34 -15.09
N GLU A 294 -16.35 1.88 -13.86
CA GLU A 294 -17.69 1.65 -13.30
C GLU A 294 -18.23 2.84 -12.50
N CYS A 295 -17.35 3.71 -11.97
CA CYS A 295 -17.74 4.83 -11.11
C CYS A 295 -17.92 6.16 -11.87
N HIS A 296 -18.51 7.13 -11.17
CA HIS A 296 -18.73 8.48 -11.70
C HIS A 296 -17.40 9.22 -11.95
N PRO A 297 -17.29 10.07 -12.99
CA PRO A 297 -16.05 10.79 -13.31
C PRO A 297 -15.49 11.70 -12.20
N SER A 298 -16.30 12.07 -11.20
CA SER A 298 -15.86 12.89 -10.06
C SER A 298 -14.76 12.24 -9.22
N VAL A 299 -14.66 10.91 -9.25
CA VAL A 299 -13.67 10.15 -8.46
C VAL A 299 -12.38 9.88 -9.25
N SER A 300 -12.40 10.13 -10.56
CA SER A 300 -11.33 9.71 -11.46
C SER A 300 -9.97 10.31 -11.09
N ASP A 301 -9.94 11.60 -10.76
CA ASP A 301 -8.69 12.27 -10.38
C ASP A 301 -8.12 11.71 -9.07
N SER A 302 -8.98 11.47 -8.08
CA SER A 302 -8.57 10.92 -6.78
C SER A 302 -7.97 9.52 -6.93
N LEU A 303 -8.66 8.61 -7.64
CA LEU A 303 -8.19 7.25 -7.90
C LEU A 303 -6.89 7.25 -8.71
N ASN A 304 -6.80 8.07 -9.74
CA ASN A 304 -5.61 8.16 -10.59
C ASN A 304 -4.41 8.74 -9.82
N ASN A 305 -4.63 9.73 -8.94
CA ASN A 305 -3.59 10.26 -8.07
C ASN A 305 -3.12 9.23 -7.07
N SER A 306 -4.04 8.47 -6.44
CA SER A 306 -3.66 7.38 -5.53
C SER A 306 -2.86 6.29 -6.26
N LEU A 307 -3.23 5.95 -7.49
CA LEU A 307 -2.49 4.97 -8.30
C LEU A 307 -1.08 5.46 -8.62
N LYS A 308 -0.94 6.72 -9.02
CA LYS A 308 0.38 7.34 -9.29
C LYS A 308 1.24 7.40 -8.03
N ASP A 309 0.68 7.80 -6.89
CA ASP A 309 1.39 7.88 -5.62
C ASP A 309 1.95 6.52 -5.20
N VAL A 310 1.11 5.49 -5.17
CA VAL A 310 1.53 4.13 -4.78
C VAL A 310 2.64 3.61 -5.71
N ASN A 311 2.49 3.80 -7.04
CA ASN A 311 3.52 3.40 -8.00
C ASN A 311 4.84 4.17 -7.80
N ALA A 312 4.78 5.48 -7.57
CA ALA A 312 5.96 6.30 -7.32
C ALA A 312 6.68 5.90 -6.02
N ARG A 313 5.91 5.62 -4.96
CA ARG A 313 6.47 5.16 -3.67
C ARG A 313 7.07 3.77 -3.78
N TRP A 314 6.46 2.87 -4.56
CA TRP A 314 6.97 1.52 -4.81
C TRP A 314 8.29 1.55 -5.59
N THR A 315 8.30 2.26 -6.71
CA THR A 315 9.51 2.42 -7.55
C THR A 315 10.64 3.09 -6.77
N GLY A 316 10.37 4.20 -6.08
CA GLY A 316 11.37 4.87 -5.26
C GLY A 316 11.91 4.01 -4.11
N LEU A 317 11.10 3.13 -3.52
CA LEU A 317 11.56 2.18 -2.51
C LEU A 317 12.51 1.13 -3.10
N LEU A 318 12.18 0.55 -4.26
CA LEU A 318 13.05 -0.40 -4.95
C LEU A 318 14.37 0.24 -5.37
N GLU A 319 14.34 1.48 -5.88
CA GLU A 319 15.53 2.24 -6.22
C GLU A 319 16.40 2.50 -4.98
N GLU A 320 15.81 2.92 -3.86
CA GLU A 320 16.56 3.12 -2.61
C GLU A 320 17.20 1.80 -2.12
N ILE A 321 16.48 0.68 -2.18
CA ILE A 321 17.02 -0.64 -1.81
C ILE A 321 18.18 -1.01 -2.72
N ALA A 322 18.05 -0.86 -4.04
CA ALA A 322 19.09 -1.19 -5.01
C ALA A 322 20.35 -0.34 -4.81
N GLU A 323 20.21 0.98 -4.60
CA GLU A 323 21.33 1.87 -4.29
C GLU A 323 22.03 1.47 -2.99
N ARG A 324 21.25 1.17 -1.94
CA ARG A 324 21.81 0.76 -0.63
C ARG A 324 22.49 -0.59 -0.70
N LEU A 325 21.93 -1.54 -1.44
CA LEU A 325 22.53 -2.84 -1.65
C LEU A 325 23.86 -2.70 -2.40
N LYS A 326 23.90 -1.86 -3.44
CA LYS A 326 25.14 -1.54 -4.18
C LYS A 326 26.21 -0.92 -3.27
N SER A 327 25.85 0.08 -2.46
CA SER A 327 26.80 0.70 -1.53
C SER A 327 27.26 -0.28 -0.44
N SER A 328 26.35 -1.10 0.09
CA SER A 328 26.66 -2.10 1.13
C SER A 328 27.58 -3.19 0.59
N LYS A 329 27.37 -3.68 -0.64
CA LYS A 329 28.26 -4.64 -1.31
C LYS A 329 29.66 -4.06 -1.54
N ALA A 330 29.78 -2.79 -1.92
CA ALA A 330 31.07 -2.13 -2.05
C ALA A 330 31.78 -1.99 -0.70
N LEU A 331 31.05 -1.61 0.35
CA LEU A 331 31.57 -1.54 1.72
C LEU A 331 32.01 -2.92 2.23
N LEU A 332 31.26 -3.98 1.90
CA LEU A 332 31.60 -5.35 2.25
C LEU A 332 32.96 -5.76 1.65
N GLN A 333 33.16 -5.49 0.36
CA GLN A 333 34.43 -5.77 -0.33
C GLN A 333 35.58 -4.99 0.30
N LEU A 334 35.35 -3.74 0.70
CA LEU A 334 36.36 -2.92 1.36
C LEU A 334 36.74 -3.49 2.74
N TRP A 335 35.76 -3.92 3.55
CA TRP A 335 36.01 -4.60 4.82
C TRP A 335 36.75 -5.93 4.65
N GLN A 336 36.38 -6.75 3.67
CA GLN A 336 37.05 -8.02 3.37
C GLN A 336 38.52 -7.79 3.03
N ARG A 337 38.80 -6.87 2.10
CA ARG A 337 40.16 -6.53 1.71
C ARG A 337 40.99 -5.97 2.87
N TYR A 338 40.39 -5.12 3.71
CA TYR A 338 41.06 -4.60 4.90
C TYR A 338 41.41 -5.72 5.89
N LYS A 339 40.45 -6.61 6.19
CA LYS A 339 40.66 -7.71 7.14
C LYS A 339 41.71 -8.71 6.66
N GLU A 340 41.66 -9.11 5.39
CA GLU A 340 42.67 -9.99 4.78
C GLU A 340 44.07 -9.36 4.84
N LEU A 341 44.20 -8.08 4.46
CA LEU A 341 45.50 -7.40 4.46
C LEU A 341 46.01 -7.14 5.89
N HIS A 342 45.11 -6.86 6.83
CA HIS A 342 45.45 -6.71 8.25
C HIS A 342 45.99 -8.03 8.83
N GLU A 343 45.34 -9.17 8.54
CA GLU A 343 45.81 -10.49 8.99
C GLU A 343 47.16 -10.87 8.37
N GLN A 344 47.35 -10.59 7.08
CA GLN A 344 48.63 -10.77 6.39
C GLN A 344 49.75 -9.89 6.98
N SER A 345 49.44 -8.62 7.25
CA SER A 345 50.39 -7.66 7.84
C SER A 345 50.75 -8.06 9.27
N CYS A 346 49.77 -8.48 10.06
CA CYS A 346 49.99 -8.96 11.42
C CYS A 346 50.90 -10.20 11.43
N SER A 347 50.63 -11.19 10.57
CA SER A 347 51.44 -12.41 10.44
C SER A 347 52.87 -12.11 9.96
N SER A 348 53.02 -11.20 9.00
CA SER A 348 54.32 -10.77 8.49
C SER A 348 55.13 -10.02 9.56
N ILE A 349 54.50 -9.15 10.34
CA ILE A 349 55.15 -8.43 11.46
C ILE A 349 55.52 -9.41 12.57
N GLN A 350 54.66 -10.38 12.91
CA GLN A 350 54.99 -11.45 13.87
C GLN A 350 56.24 -12.23 13.43
N LEU A 351 56.33 -12.62 12.16
CA LEU A 351 57.51 -13.30 11.63
C LEU A 351 58.77 -12.43 11.70
N GLN A 352 58.64 -11.11 11.47
CA GLN A 352 59.75 -10.16 11.61
C GLN A 352 60.19 -10.01 13.07
N GLU A 353 59.24 -9.90 14.00
CA GLU A 353 59.49 -9.87 15.44
C GLU A 353 60.21 -11.14 15.91
N GLU A 354 59.74 -12.33 15.50
CA GLU A 354 60.35 -13.60 15.86
C GLU A 354 61.78 -13.74 15.32
N LYS A 355 62.01 -13.37 14.07
CA LYS A 355 63.35 -13.39 13.46
C LYS A 355 64.28 -12.40 14.14
N ALA A 356 63.80 -11.18 14.41
CA ALA A 356 64.57 -10.17 15.12
C ALA A 356 64.92 -10.69 16.52
N ASP A 357 63.96 -11.21 17.29
CA ASP A 357 64.21 -11.76 18.62
C ASP A 357 65.23 -12.91 18.61
N GLN A 358 65.19 -13.79 17.61
CA GLN A 358 66.16 -14.88 17.45
C GLN A 358 67.58 -14.35 17.21
N LEU A 359 67.72 -13.35 16.33
CA LEU A 359 68.97 -12.65 16.12
C LEU A 359 69.41 -11.94 17.42
N LEU A 360 68.59 -11.07 17.99
CA LEU A 360 68.94 -10.34 19.23
C LEU A 360 69.40 -11.28 20.37
N LYS A 361 68.79 -12.45 20.52
CA LYS A 361 69.18 -13.44 21.55
C LYS A 361 70.53 -14.11 21.27
N SER A 362 70.86 -14.36 20.00
CA SER A 362 72.09 -15.06 19.68
C SER A 362 73.33 -14.14 19.66
N THR A 363 73.15 -12.80 19.54
CA THR A 363 74.23 -11.81 19.70
C THR A 363 74.69 -11.69 21.14
N CYS A 364 73.83 -12.02 22.12
CA CYS A 364 74.16 -11.99 23.54
C CYS A 364 75.09 -13.13 23.99
N ARG A 365 75.49 -14.04 23.09
CA ARG A 365 76.48 -15.09 23.40
C ARG A 365 77.89 -14.50 23.32
N LYS A 366 78.67 -14.67 24.38
CA LYS A 366 79.89 -13.90 24.67
C LYS A 366 81.14 -14.23 23.85
N ASP A 367 81.13 -15.31 23.06
CA ASP A 367 82.25 -15.72 22.22
C ASP A 367 81.79 -15.66 20.76
N ILE A 368 82.18 -14.63 20.02
CA ILE A 368 81.83 -14.48 18.60
C ILE A 368 83.11 -14.30 17.81
N ALA A 369 83.32 -15.15 16.80
CA ALA A 369 84.44 -15.00 15.86
C ALA A 369 84.16 -13.88 14.83
N ASP A 370 85.20 -13.25 14.26
CA ASP A 370 85.07 -12.16 13.28
C ASP A 370 84.17 -12.51 12.06
N GLU A 371 84.22 -13.77 11.60
CA GLU A 371 83.37 -14.26 10.51
C GLU A 371 81.89 -14.35 10.91
N GLU A 372 81.62 -14.60 12.19
CA GLU A 372 80.26 -14.61 12.71
C GLU A 372 79.74 -13.17 12.76
N VAL A 373 80.47 -12.20 13.34
CA VAL A 373 80.03 -10.78 13.38
C VAL A 373 79.66 -10.22 11.99
N SER A 374 80.44 -10.55 10.96
CA SER A 374 80.15 -10.14 9.58
C SER A 374 78.85 -10.77 9.03
N ASN A 375 78.62 -12.05 9.30
CA ASN A 375 77.37 -12.73 8.94
C ASN A 375 76.16 -12.13 9.67
N TRP A 376 76.34 -11.77 10.93
CA TRP A 376 75.34 -11.13 11.77
C TRP A 376 74.93 -9.74 11.26
N ILE A 377 75.89 -8.90 10.90
CA ILE A 377 75.63 -7.59 10.26
C ILE A 377 74.85 -7.78 8.96
N ARG A 378 75.23 -8.78 8.15
CA ARG A 378 74.53 -9.13 6.91
C ARG A 378 73.09 -9.57 7.18
N GLU A 379 72.86 -10.45 8.14
CA GLU A 379 71.52 -10.95 8.49
C GLU A 379 70.60 -9.85 9.04
N CYS A 380 71.11 -8.97 9.92
CA CYS A 380 70.37 -7.80 10.39
C CYS A 380 70.01 -6.84 9.23
N SER A 381 70.95 -6.61 8.31
CA SER A 381 70.72 -5.76 7.13
C SER A 381 69.71 -6.38 6.16
N GLU A 382 69.76 -7.69 5.96
CA GLU A 382 68.80 -8.44 5.14
C GLU A 382 67.39 -8.40 5.76
N LEU A 383 67.29 -8.55 7.08
CA LEU A 383 66.01 -8.47 7.80
C LEU A 383 65.41 -7.06 7.72
N LEU A 384 66.21 -6.00 7.93
CA LEU A 384 65.81 -4.61 7.72
C LEU A 384 65.34 -4.37 6.27
N ARG A 385 66.06 -4.89 5.27
CA ARG A 385 65.63 -4.81 3.86
C ARG A 385 64.31 -5.54 3.62
N SER A 386 64.05 -6.64 4.33
CA SER A 386 62.80 -7.40 4.24
C SER A 386 61.60 -6.72 4.91
N GLN A 387 61.80 -5.65 5.70
CA GLN A 387 60.70 -4.83 6.22
C GLN A 387 60.08 -3.89 5.19
N VAL A 388 60.83 -3.47 4.16
CA VAL A 388 60.33 -2.58 3.08
C VAL A 388 59.00 -3.04 2.47
N PRO A 389 58.83 -4.31 2.04
CA PRO A 389 57.53 -4.77 1.53
C PRO A 389 56.42 -4.79 2.59
N VAL A 390 56.75 -5.03 3.87
CA VAL A 390 55.77 -4.99 4.99
C VAL A 390 55.34 -3.56 5.28
N GLN A 391 56.24 -2.59 5.16
CA GLN A 391 55.92 -1.18 5.30
C GLN A 391 55.04 -0.69 4.14
N ALA A 392 55.30 -1.16 2.91
CA ALA A 392 54.43 -0.89 1.77
C ALA A 392 53.02 -1.49 1.96
N SER A 393 52.90 -2.71 2.52
CA SER A 393 51.58 -3.29 2.80
C SER A 393 50.83 -2.53 3.90
N LEU A 394 51.53 -2.01 4.91
CA LEU A 394 50.93 -1.14 5.93
C LEU A 394 50.43 0.20 5.37
N GLN A 395 51.11 0.78 4.38
CA GLN A 395 50.62 1.99 3.69
C GLN A 395 49.31 1.72 2.96
N ILE A 396 49.22 0.61 2.22
CA ILE A 396 47.97 0.19 1.56
C ILE A 396 46.88 -0.07 2.60
N LEU A 397 47.22 -0.68 3.74
CA LEU A 397 46.29 -0.91 4.84
C LEU A 397 45.76 0.41 5.43
N GLN A 398 46.61 1.44 5.55
CA GLN A 398 46.22 2.78 5.98
C GLN A 398 45.22 3.41 5.01
N GLU A 399 45.50 3.36 3.70
CA GLU A 399 44.61 3.90 2.66
C GLU A 399 43.22 3.23 2.70
N LEU A 400 43.18 1.89 2.85
CA LEU A 400 41.93 1.15 3.02
C LEU A 400 41.21 1.53 4.31
N GLY A 401 41.95 1.72 5.41
CA GLY A 401 41.39 2.16 6.69
C GLY A 401 40.81 3.57 6.63
N GLU A 402 41.43 4.48 5.89
CA GLU A 402 40.93 5.84 5.63
C GLU A 402 39.65 5.82 4.77
N GLN A 403 39.57 4.94 3.77
CA GLN A 403 38.34 4.74 2.99
C GLN A 403 37.21 4.17 3.86
N LEU A 404 37.52 3.20 4.74
CA LEU A 404 36.53 2.64 5.67
C LEU A 404 35.99 3.71 6.62
N LYS A 405 36.88 4.52 7.20
CA LYS A 405 36.52 5.63 8.12
C LYS A 405 35.47 6.58 7.54
N GLN A 406 35.45 6.78 6.22
CA GLN A 406 34.48 7.67 5.57
C GLN A 406 33.06 7.08 5.49
N GLN A 407 32.92 5.76 5.66
CA GLN A 407 31.66 5.04 5.45
C GLN A 407 31.13 4.33 6.71
N VAL A 408 31.95 4.19 7.75
CA VAL A 408 31.58 3.53 9.01
C VAL A 408 31.39 4.53 10.15
N ASP A 409 30.78 4.07 11.25
CA ASP A 409 30.56 4.89 12.42
C ASP A 409 31.87 5.22 13.17
N THR A 410 31.81 6.19 14.08
CA THR A 410 32.99 6.68 14.81
C THR A 410 33.68 5.59 15.63
N SER A 411 32.93 4.63 16.17
CA SER A 411 33.51 3.53 16.95
C SER A 411 34.32 2.60 16.05
N ALA A 412 33.73 2.13 14.94
CA ALA A 412 34.43 1.30 13.97
C ALA A 412 35.64 2.01 13.36
N ALA A 413 35.52 3.29 13.03
CA ALA A 413 36.62 4.10 12.53
C ALA A 413 37.79 4.22 13.52
N SER A 414 37.49 4.32 14.82
CA SER A 414 38.52 4.36 15.86
C SER A 414 39.22 3.02 16.05
N ALA A 415 38.49 1.91 15.95
CA ALA A 415 39.05 0.57 16.01
C ALA A 415 40.04 0.32 14.85
N VAL A 416 39.64 0.66 13.62
CA VAL A 416 40.51 0.55 12.42
C VAL A 416 41.80 1.38 12.57
N GLN A 417 41.71 2.60 13.11
CA GLN A 417 42.89 3.43 13.36
C GLN A 417 43.80 2.84 14.45
N SER A 418 43.21 2.30 15.52
CA SER A 418 43.95 1.65 16.61
C SER A 418 44.71 0.42 16.11
N ASP A 419 44.07 -0.41 15.29
CA ASP A 419 44.69 -1.61 14.68
C ASP A 419 45.92 -1.21 13.85
N HIS A 420 45.77 -0.22 12.97
CA HIS A 420 46.86 0.26 12.13
C HIS A 420 48.02 0.87 12.96
N LEU A 421 47.71 1.66 13.99
CA LEU A 421 48.72 2.25 14.88
C LEU A 421 49.50 1.17 15.63
N SER A 422 48.81 0.14 16.12
CA SER A 422 49.42 -1.00 16.82
C SER A 422 50.42 -1.74 15.92
N LEU A 423 50.04 -2.07 14.68
CA LEU A 423 50.93 -2.74 13.73
C LEU A 423 52.13 -1.86 13.35
N SER A 424 51.92 -0.56 13.14
CA SER A 424 52.98 0.38 12.81
C SER A 424 54.00 0.54 13.94
N GLN A 425 53.52 0.63 15.19
CA GLN A 425 54.38 0.70 16.37
C GLN A 425 55.21 -0.57 16.57
N ARG A 426 54.61 -1.74 16.35
CA ARG A 426 55.30 -3.02 16.41
C ARG A 426 56.43 -3.14 15.40
N LEU A 427 56.16 -2.81 14.13
CA LEU A 427 57.18 -2.81 13.07
C LEU A 427 58.31 -1.81 13.36
N ALA A 428 57.98 -0.59 13.79
CA ALA A 428 58.95 0.42 14.17
C ALA A 428 59.81 -0.02 15.37
N GLY A 429 59.24 -0.78 16.32
CA GLY A 429 59.97 -1.38 17.42
C GLY A 429 61.04 -2.37 16.95
N VAL A 430 60.69 -3.24 16.00
CA VAL A 430 61.64 -4.18 15.38
C VAL A 430 62.74 -3.44 14.64
N GLU A 431 62.39 -2.46 13.81
CA GLU A 431 63.35 -1.64 13.07
C GLU A 431 64.33 -0.93 14.01
N GLN A 432 63.82 -0.33 15.09
CA GLN A 432 64.65 0.35 16.08
C GLN A 432 65.58 -0.61 16.83
N ALA A 433 65.10 -1.81 17.18
CA ALA A 433 65.91 -2.81 17.86
C ALA A 433 67.04 -3.34 16.96
N LEU A 434 66.74 -3.63 15.69
CA LEU A 434 67.74 -4.08 14.71
C LEU A 434 68.77 -3.00 14.39
N ASN A 435 68.34 -1.75 14.17
CA ASN A 435 69.27 -0.64 13.92
C ASN A 435 70.21 -0.40 15.11
N ARG A 436 69.70 -0.45 16.35
CA ARG A 436 70.54 -0.34 17.56
C ARG A 436 71.61 -1.42 17.61
N GLN A 437 71.27 -2.67 17.29
CA GLN A 437 72.27 -3.74 17.22
C GLN A 437 73.24 -3.57 16.06
N LEU A 438 72.75 -3.18 14.88
CA LEU A 438 73.59 -2.94 13.72
C LEU A 438 74.65 -1.87 14.03
N THR A 439 74.23 -0.75 14.63
CA THR A 439 75.16 0.30 15.07
C THR A 439 76.16 -0.23 16.10
N ALA A 440 75.70 -0.97 17.11
CA ALA A 440 76.58 -1.53 18.13
C ALA A 440 77.63 -2.51 17.56
N LEU A 441 77.22 -3.38 16.63
CA LEU A 441 78.11 -4.31 15.95
C LEU A 441 79.10 -3.58 15.03
N GLN A 442 78.64 -2.59 14.26
CA GLN A 442 79.49 -1.79 13.39
C GLN A 442 80.52 -0.97 14.17
N THR A 443 80.11 -0.33 15.27
CA THR A 443 81.06 0.37 16.16
C THR A 443 82.04 -0.62 16.79
N GLY A 444 81.59 -1.81 17.20
CA GLY A 444 82.47 -2.84 17.75
C GLY A 444 83.52 -3.33 16.74
N VAL A 445 83.12 -3.56 15.49
CA VAL A 445 84.05 -3.93 14.40
C VAL A 445 85.05 -2.80 14.14
N GLN A 446 84.59 -1.55 14.08
CA GLN A 446 85.46 -0.39 13.86
C GLN A 446 86.45 -0.17 15.03
N ASP A 447 85.99 -0.34 16.26
CA ASP A 447 86.83 -0.27 17.46
C ASP A 447 87.90 -1.38 17.44
N TYR A 448 87.52 -2.59 16.99
CA TYR A 448 88.44 -3.73 16.85
C TYR A 448 89.48 -3.53 15.74
N GLU A 449 89.07 -3.04 14.57
CA GLU A 449 90.00 -2.65 13.50
C GLU A 449 90.97 -1.55 13.95
N THR A 450 90.46 -0.55 14.68
CA THR A 450 91.27 0.54 15.23
C THR A 450 92.27 0.02 16.26
N PHE A 451 91.84 -0.87 17.16
CA PHE A 451 92.71 -1.53 18.13
C PHE A 451 93.82 -2.35 17.45
N ASN A 452 93.48 -3.17 16.45
CA ASN A 452 94.47 -3.98 15.72
C ASN A 452 95.48 -3.13 14.97
N ASN A 453 95.04 -2.07 14.28
CA ASN A 453 95.94 -1.14 13.59
C ASN A 453 96.89 -0.43 14.58
N GLN A 454 96.38 -0.01 15.74
CA GLN A 454 97.19 0.61 16.79
C GLN A 454 98.20 -0.38 17.39
N LEU A 455 97.77 -1.61 17.68
CA LEU A 455 98.62 -2.68 18.21
C LEU A 455 99.71 -3.09 17.20
N GLU A 456 99.40 -3.17 15.91
CA GLU A 456 100.38 -3.44 14.85
C GLU A 456 101.38 -2.29 14.72
N SER A 457 100.92 -1.03 14.73
CA SER A 457 101.80 0.14 14.67
C SER A 457 102.75 0.23 15.87
N LEU A 458 102.27 -0.08 17.08
CA LEU A 458 103.06 -0.18 18.29
C LEU A 458 104.05 -1.35 18.23
N GLY A 459 103.62 -2.50 17.69
CA GLY A 459 104.50 -3.64 17.45
C GLY A 459 105.65 -3.32 16.48
N CYS A 460 105.35 -2.66 15.35
CA CYS A 460 106.36 -2.17 14.41
C CYS A 460 107.33 -1.17 15.08
N TRP A 461 106.80 -0.21 15.83
CA TRP A 461 107.64 0.76 16.53
C TRP A 461 108.49 0.13 17.64
N LEU A 462 107.97 -0.84 18.40
CA LEU A 462 108.75 -1.57 19.41
C LEU A 462 109.92 -2.32 18.78
N LEU A 463 109.70 -2.95 17.62
CA LEU A 463 110.78 -3.60 16.85
C LEU A 463 111.84 -2.58 16.40
N GLU A 464 111.41 -1.44 15.84
CA GLU A 464 112.33 -0.35 15.46
C GLU A 464 113.13 0.18 16.67
N ALA A 465 112.47 0.35 17.81
CA ALA A 465 113.09 0.84 19.03
C ALA A 465 114.06 -0.19 19.63
N GLU A 466 113.70 -1.48 19.62
CA GLU A 466 114.57 -2.56 20.08
C GLU A 466 115.82 -2.68 19.21
N ASP A 467 115.70 -2.61 17.88
CA ASP A 467 116.84 -2.63 16.97
C ASP A 467 117.75 -1.40 17.16
N ALA A 468 117.18 -0.22 17.36
CA ALA A 468 117.96 0.99 17.63
C ALA A 468 118.67 0.96 18.99
N LEU A 469 118.09 0.30 20.00
CA LEU A 469 118.69 0.06 21.32
C LEU A 469 119.75 -1.07 21.30
N ARG A 470 119.60 -2.08 20.44
CA ARG A 470 120.61 -3.14 20.25
C ARG A 470 121.89 -2.66 19.58
N ALA A 471 121.86 -1.50 18.90
CA ALA A 471 123.06 -0.87 18.38
C ALA A 471 124.03 -0.57 19.54
N GLN A 472 125.30 -0.99 19.38
CA GLN A 472 126.30 -0.88 20.45
C GLN A 472 126.61 0.58 20.77
N ASP A 473 126.60 0.92 22.06
CA ASP A 473 127.03 2.24 22.50
C ASP A 473 128.54 2.43 22.32
N PRO A 474 129.00 3.61 21.84
CA PRO A 474 130.41 3.90 21.60
C PRO A 474 131.18 4.14 22.92
N ASN A 475 131.18 3.15 23.82
CA ASN A 475 131.76 3.21 25.17
C ASN A 475 133.31 3.27 25.18
N GLY A 476 133.96 3.26 24.02
CA GLY A 476 135.43 3.34 23.86
C GLY A 476 135.92 4.31 22.78
N CYS A 477 135.06 5.16 22.23
CA CYS A 477 135.42 6.10 21.16
C CYS A 477 135.83 7.48 21.73
N THR A 478 136.87 8.12 21.16
CA THR A 478 137.30 9.49 21.56
C THR A 478 136.70 10.59 20.68
N ASP A 479 135.84 10.22 19.72
CA ASP A 479 135.19 11.13 18.79
C ASP A 479 133.90 11.72 19.36
N LEU A 480 133.93 13.03 19.64
CA LEU A 480 132.85 13.75 20.32
C LEU A 480 131.57 13.76 19.47
N THR A 481 131.68 13.80 18.14
CA THR A 481 130.53 13.84 17.23
C THR A 481 129.75 12.54 17.22
N ALA A 482 130.42 11.38 17.26
CA ALA A 482 129.76 10.07 17.28
C ALA A 482 128.98 9.81 18.59
N ILE A 483 129.50 10.28 19.73
CA ILE A 483 128.80 10.21 21.02
C ILE A 483 127.59 11.15 21.01
N GLN A 484 127.76 12.36 20.47
CA GLN A 484 126.71 13.37 20.43
C GLN A 484 125.57 12.97 19.48
N ASP A 485 125.88 12.38 18.32
CA ASP A 485 124.90 11.81 17.39
C ASP A 485 124.14 10.63 18.01
N ARG A 486 124.83 9.73 18.74
CA ARG A 486 124.20 8.63 19.47
C ARG A 486 123.29 9.12 20.62
N MET A 487 123.71 10.16 21.35
CA MET A 487 122.86 10.81 22.35
C MET A 487 121.65 11.50 21.74
N GLU A 488 121.80 12.16 20.58
CA GLU A 488 120.71 12.77 19.83
C GLU A 488 119.71 11.71 19.33
N GLU A 489 120.20 10.56 18.89
CA GLU A 489 119.40 9.40 18.46
C GLU A 489 118.61 8.79 19.61
N LEU A 490 119.26 8.51 20.76
CA LEU A 490 118.60 8.04 21.98
C LEU A 490 117.60 9.07 22.53
N LYS A 491 117.91 10.36 22.41
CA LYS A 491 117.00 11.46 22.81
C LYS A 491 115.80 11.56 21.88
N LYS A 492 115.98 11.36 20.57
CA LYS A 492 114.87 11.24 19.60
C LYS A 492 113.98 10.04 19.90
N LEU A 493 114.57 8.90 20.27
CA LEU A 493 113.83 7.71 20.72
C LEU A 493 113.05 7.99 22.01
N MET A 494 113.65 8.63 23.02
CA MET A 494 112.96 9.04 24.24
C MET A 494 111.80 10.02 23.96
N LEU A 495 112.01 11.00 23.08
CA LEU A 495 110.97 11.95 22.68
C LEU A 495 109.81 11.23 21.98
N LYS A 496 110.13 10.30 21.07
CA LYS A 496 109.14 9.47 20.37
C LYS A 496 108.38 8.57 21.37
N PHE A 497 109.06 7.95 22.34
CA PHE A 497 108.43 7.19 23.43
C PHE A 497 107.43 8.06 24.21
N SER A 498 107.83 9.27 24.59
CA SER A 498 106.96 10.19 25.33
C SER A 498 105.78 10.72 24.50
N SER A 499 105.89 10.75 23.17
CA SER A 499 104.78 11.13 22.30
C SER A 499 103.79 9.98 22.03
N MET A 500 104.18 8.72 22.26
CA MET A 500 103.31 7.53 22.09
C MET A 500 102.45 7.23 23.34
N THR A 501 102.69 7.90 24.47
CA THR A 501 101.89 7.75 25.70
C THR A 501 100.36 7.89 25.49
N PRO A 502 99.84 8.91 24.78
CA PRO A 502 98.40 9.01 24.53
C PRO A 502 97.85 7.88 23.64
N GLU A 503 98.66 7.33 22.72
CA GLU A 503 98.26 6.20 21.87
C GLU A 503 98.19 4.90 22.67
N LEU A 504 99.10 4.70 23.62
CA LEU A 504 99.06 3.58 24.58
C LEU A 504 97.86 3.68 25.53
N GLU A 505 97.55 4.88 26.04
CA GLU A 505 96.37 5.12 26.88
C GLU A 505 95.08 4.82 26.10
N HIS A 506 94.99 5.28 24.85
CA HIS A 506 93.86 5.01 23.97
C HIS A 506 93.73 3.52 23.60
N LEU A 507 94.84 2.84 23.28
CA LEU A 507 94.85 1.40 23.04
C LEU A 507 94.36 0.64 24.28
N ASN A 508 94.78 1.06 25.48
CA ASN A 508 94.36 0.44 26.73
C ASN A 508 92.86 0.66 27.01
N GLU A 509 92.34 1.87 26.75
CA GLU A 509 90.90 2.15 26.83
C GLU A 509 90.07 1.30 25.86
N LEU A 510 90.56 1.09 24.63
CA LEU A 510 89.93 0.19 23.66
C LEU A 510 90.01 -1.27 24.11
N GLY A 511 91.16 -1.70 24.62
CA GLY A 511 91.37 -3.06 25.12
C GLY A 511 90.49 -3.42 26.31
N TYR A 512 90.13 -2.47 27.18
CA TYR A 512 89.15 -2.71 28.26
C TYR A 512 87.71 -2.80 27.79
N ARG A 513 87.39 -2.21 26.63
CA ARG A 513 86.04 -2.18 26.05
C ARG A 513 85.74 -3.38 25.15
N LEU A 514 86.76 -3.96 24.54
CA LEU A 514 86.63 -5.05 23.58
C LEU A 514 86.72 -6.43 24.26
N PRO A 515 85.92 -7.43 23.82
CA PRO A 515 86.10 -8.82 24.21
C PRO A 515 87.28 -9.42 23.42
N LEU A 516 88.50 -9.24 23.93
CA LEU A 516 89.72 -9.76 23.31
C LEU A 516 89.88 -11.26 23.60
N ASN A 517 90.28 -12.05 22.59
CA ASN A 517 90.59 -13.47 22.79
C ASN A 517 91.91 -13.65 23.56
N ASP A 518 92.10 -14.81 24.20
CA ASP A 518 93.33 -15.14 24.98
C ASP A 518 94.65 -14.96 24.19
N LEU A 519 94.60 -15.07 22.87
CA LEU A 519 95.75 -14.89 21.98
C LEU A 519 96.08 -13.42 21.72
N GLU A 520 95.07 -12.56 21.75
CA GLU A 520 95.17 -11.11 21.56
C GLU A 520 95.55 -10.42 22.87
N ILE A 521 95.00 -10.88 23.99
CA ILE A 521 95.42 -10.48 25.34
C ILE A 521 96.91 -10.76 25.54
N LYS A 522 97.41 -11.89 25.03
CA LYS A 522 98.85 -12.24 25.06
C LYS A 522 99.72 -11.41 24.11
N ARG A 523 99.14 -10.74 23.12
CA ARG A 523 99.86 -9.81 22.24
C ARG A 523 99.90 -8.39 22.82
N ALA A 524 98.91 -8.04 23.64
CA ALA A 524 98.76 -6.73 24.26
C ALA A 524 99.48 -6.60 25.63
N LEU A 525 99.67 -7.71 26.34
CA LEU A 525 100.50 -7.82 27.56
C LEU A 525 101.95 -8.15 27.19
#